data_AF-A0A679JGQ5-F1
#
_entry.id   AF-A0A679JGQ5-F1
#
_cell.length_a   1.000
_cell.length_b   1.000
_cell.length_c   1.000
_cell.angle_alpha   90.00
_cell.angle_beta   90.00
_cell.angle_gamma   90.00
#
_symmetry.space_group_name_H-M   'P 1'
#
loop_
_entity.id
_entity.type
_entity.pdbx_description
1 polymer ?
#
loop_
_entity_poly.entity_id
_entity_poly.type
_entity_poly.pdbx_seq_one_letter_code
_entity_poly.pdbx_strand_id
1 'polypeptide(L)' 'MADALDGIARWRADPEAAQDCPVCGAPGVEIIDRSARPYSEWYVLKCAACGLDASLHIPLSGPATY' A
#
# COMPACT_ATOMS: atom_id res chain seq x y z
N MET A 1 -11.03 7.53 3.21
CA MET A 1 -10.50 6.19 2.85
C MET A 1 -9.97 6.11 1.41
N ALA A 2 -9.78 7.24 0.70
CA ALA A 2 -9.22 7.27 -0.66
C ALA A 2 -7.69 7.44 -0.69
N ASP A 3 -7.11 8.04 0.37
CA ASP A 3 -5.72 8.49 0.42
C ASP A 3 -4.69 7.33 0.39
N ALA A 4 -4.95 6.24 1.10
CA ALA A 4 -4.03 5.10 1.17
C ALA A 4 -3.94 4.32 -0.16
N LEU A 5 -5.04 4.22 -0.91
CA LEU A 5 -5.05 3.54 -2.21
C LEU A 5 -4.32 4.36 -3.28
N ASP A 6 -4.46 5.70 -3.25
CA ASP A 6 -3.73 6.60 -4.14
C ASP A 6 -2.22 6.54 -3.87
N GLY A 7 -1.81 6.55 -2.60
CA GLY A 7 -0.41 6.38 -2.19
C GLY A 7 0.19 5.05 -2.69
N ILE A 8 -0.55 3.94 -2.60
CA ILE A 8 -0.10 2.65 -3.13
C ILE A 8 -0.09 2.64 -4.67
N ALA A 9 -1.02 3.33 -5.34
CA ALA A 9 -0.99 3.44 -6.80
C ALA A 9 0.23 4.24 -7.30
N ARG A 10 0.58 5.33 -6.61
CA ARG A 10 1.79 6.12 -6.88
C ARG A 10 3.05 5.33 -6.59
N TRP A 11 3.12 4.64 -5.45
CA TRP A 11 4.23 3.74 -5.12
C TRP A 11 4.38 2.60 -6.13
N ARG A 12 3.28 2.07 -6.67
CA ARG A 12 3.35 1.05 -7.74
C ARG A 12 3.95 1.59 -9.03
N ALA A 13 3.73 2.87 -9.34
CA ALA A 13 4.33 3.52 -10.50
C ALA A 13 5.81 3.86 -10.25
N ASP A 14 6.15 4.25 -9.03
CA ASP A 14 7.51 4.60 -8.61
C ASP A 14 7.77 4.15 -7.16
N PRO A 15 8.35 2.96 -6.95
CA PRO A 15 8.55 2.40 -5.61
C PRO A 15 9.70 3.06 -4.85
N GLU A 16 10.54 3.84 -5.53
CA GLU A 16 11.65 4.60 -4.96
C GLU A 16 11.21 6.00 -4.49
N ALA A 17 10.08 6.51 -4.99
CA ALA A 17 9.52 7.78 -4.57
C ALA A 17 9.05 7.73 -3.11
N ALA A 18 9.55 8.69 -2.32
CA ALA A 18 9.07 8.93 -0.96
C ALA A 18 7.57 9.24 -0.99
N GLN A 19 6.78 8.38 -0.36
CA GLN A 19 5.35 8.61 -0.17
C GLN A 19 5.09 9.30 1.17
N ASP A 20 4.05 10.13 1.21
CA ASP A 20 3.58 10.75 2.44
C ASP A 20 2.65 9.80 3.20
N CYS A 21 2.72 9.83 4.52
CA CYS A 21 1.86 9.02 5.36
C CYS A 21 0.42 9.56 5.31
N PRO A 22 -0.59 8.75 4.95
CA PRO A 22 -1.99 9.21 4.85
C PRO A 22 -2.62 9.55 6.21
N VAL A 23 -1.94 9.23 7.32
CA VAL A 23 -2.43 9.47 8.68
C VAL A 23 -1.87 10.76 9.27
N CYS A 24 -0.55 10.99 9.15
CA CYS A 24 0.12 12.14 9.75
C CYS A 24 0.71 13.13 8.74
N GLY A 25 0.73 12.80 7.45
CA GLY A 25 1.33 13.61 6.39
C GLY A 25 2.86 13.62 6.38
N ALA A 26 3.53 12.78 7.18
CA ALA A 26 5.00 12.72 7.20
C ALA A 26 5.54 12.00 5.95
N PRO A 27 6.55 12.55 5.26
CA PRO A 27 7.19 11.89 4.13
C PRO A 27 8.02 10.68 4.58
N GLY A 28 8.19 9.71 3.69
CA GLY A 28 9.01 8.52 3.94
C GLY A 28 8.25 7.39 4.63
N VAL A 29 6.97 7.19 4.31
CA VAL A 29 6.28 5.95 4.68
C VAL A 29 6.91 4.78 3.92
N GLU A 30 7.24 3.72 4.65
CA GLU A 30 7.78 2.49 4.08
C GLU A 30 6.61 1.62 3.60
N ILE A 31 6.64 1.21 2.34
CA ILE A 31 5.62 0.34 1.75
C ILE A 31 6.29 -0.99 1.40
N ILE A 32 5.81 -2.06 2.01
CA ILE A 32 6.33 -3.42 1.83
C ILE A 32 5.30 -4.21 1.04
N ASP A 33 5.65 -4.57 -0.20
CA ASP A 33 4.87 -5.51 -1.01
C ASP A 33 5.08 -6.94 -0.48
N ARG A 34 3.99 -7.53 0.00
CA ARG A 34 3.88 -8.96 0.37
C ARG A 34 2.87 -9.67 -0.51
N SER A 35 2.66 -9.15 -1.72
CA SER A 35 1.66 -9.67 -2.65
C SER A 35 1.98 -11.10 -3.04
N ALA A 36 0.97 -11.97 -2.92
CA ALA A 36 1.01 -13.34 -3.37
C ALA A 36 0.21 -13.45 -4.68
N ARG A 37 0.82 -12.97 -5.77
CA ARG A 37 0.23 -13.07 -7.11
C ARG A 37 0.22 -14.54 -7.56
N PRO A 38 -0.88 -15.03 -8.18
CA PRO A 38 -1.98 -14.26 -8.80
C PRO A 38 -3.24 -14.01 -7.94
N TYR A 39 -3.26 -14.43 -6.67
CA TYR A 39 -4.52 -14.54 -5.91
C TYR A 39 -4.80 -13.39 -4.94
N SER A 40 -3.77 -12.73 -4.40
CA SER A 40 -3.97 -11.63 -3.43
C SER A 40 -2.80 -10.67 -3.41
N GLU A 41 -3.10 -9.38 -3.33
CA GLU A 41 -2.10 -8.33 -3.11
C GLU A 41 -2.16 -7.86 -1.66
N TRP A 42 -1.00 -7.84 -1.00
CA TRP A 42 -0.87 -7.44 0.40
C TRP A 42 0.21 -6.38 0.48
N TYR A 43 -0.15 -5.20 0.94
CA TYR A 43 0.77 -4.08 1.14
C TYR A 43 0.80 -3.73 2.61
N VAL A 44 1.99 -3.61 3.18
CA VAL A 44 2.15 -3.12 4.56
C VAL A 44 2.72 -1.71 4.50
N LEU A 45 2.00 -0.75 5.06
CA LEU A 45 2.46 0.63 5.23
C LEU A 45 2.99 0.80 6.65
N LYS A 46 4.25 1.25 6.75
CA LYS A 46 4.92 1.55 8.01
C LYS A 46 5.38 3.00 8.04
N CYS A 47 4.90 3.77 9.02
CA CYS A 47 5.38 5.14 9.23
C CYS A 47 6.14 5.25 10.54
N ALA A 48 7.43 5.56 10.48
CA ALA A 48 8.25 5.78 11.68
C ALA A 48 7.86 7.04 12.47
N ALA A 49 7.24 8.04 11.82
CA ALA A 49 6.89 9.30 12.46
C ALA A 49 5.67 9.21 13.40
N CYS A 50 4.63 8.49 12.98
CA CYS A 50 3.41 8.30 13.79
C CYS A 50 3.25 6.88 14.34
N GLY A 51 4.12 5.94 13.96
CA GLY A 51 4.00 4.54 14.33
C GLY A 51 2.89 3.79 13.58
N LEU A 52 2.49 4.28 12.40
CA LEU A 52 1.50 3.59 11.57
C LEU A 52 2.04 2.21 11.20
N ASP A 53 1.26 1.18 11.47
CA ASP A 53 1.43 -0.17 10.93
C ASP A 53 0.07 -0.59 10.38
N ALA A 54 -0.12 -0.38 9.08
CA ALA A 54 -1.37 -0.66 8.40
C ALA A 54 -1.14 -1.71 7.32
N SER A 55 -1.95 -2.76 7.32
CA SER A 55 -1.97 -3.77 6.27
C SER A 55 -3.15 -3.52 5.34
N LEU A 56 -2.85 -3.27 4.07
CA LEU A 56 -3.83 -3.15 3.01
C LEU A 56 -3.91 -4.47 2.24
N HIS A 57 -5.03 -5.16 2.39
CA HIS A 57 -5.35 -6.34 1.61
C HIS A 57 -6.21 -5.93 0.41
N ILE A 58 -5.69 -6.16 -0.80
CA ILE A 58 -6.45 -6.01 -2.04
C ILE A 58 -6.76 -7.41 -2.56
N PRO A 59 -8.02 -7.85 -2.48
CA PRO A 59 -8.41 -9.11 -3.09
C PRO A 59 -8.36 -8.94 -4.61
N LEU A 60 -7.39 -9.59 -5.25
CA LEU A 60 -7.44 -9.82 -6.69
C LEU A 60 -8.56 -10.84 -6.90
N SER A 61 -9.70 -10.39 -7.43
CA SER A 61 -10.70 -11.33 -7.93
C SER A 61 -9.98 -12.17 -8.98
N GLY A 62 -9.71 -13.45 -8.66
CA GLY A 62 -9.30 -14.44 -9.64
C GLY A 62 -10.27 -14.42 -10.82
N PRO A 63 -9.89 -14.97 -12.00
CA PRO A 63 -10.68 -14.85 -13.22
C PRO A 63 -12.14 -15.13 -12.89
N ALA A 64 -12.99 -14.11 -13.09
CA ALA A 64 -14.40 -14.16 -12.75
C ALA A 64 -14.97 -15.42 -13.38
N THR A 65 -15.10 -16.48 -12.57
CA THR A 65 -15.63 -17.74 -13.04
C THR A 65 -17.13 -17.55 -12.98
N TYR A 66 -17.67 -17.18 -14.14
CA TYR A 66 -19.10 -17.02 -14.42
C TYR A 66 -19.79 -18.38 -14.49
#